data_AF-A0A7V6WKS4-F1
#
_entry.id   AF-A0A7V6WKS4-F1
#
_cell.length_a   1.000
_cell.length_b   1.000
_cell.length_c   1.000
_cell.angle_alpha   90.00
_cell.angle_beta   90.00
_cell.angle_gamma   90.00
#
_symmetry.space_group_name_H-M   'P 1'
#
loop_
_entity.id
_entity.type
_entity.pdbx_description
1 polymer ?
#
loop_
_entity_poly.entity_id
_entity_poly.type
_entity_poly.pdbx_seq_one_letter_code
_entity_poly.pdbx_strand_id
1 'polypeptide(L)'
;MSQEQTYRDGFVPRYNIRTDLALEAQEFIKSKTAAAIPGVISDTVQEDGITISRITVQNEAAAQQLGKKPGNYITLEAPKMRTRDTDLHDRLSEVLAREFLNLAPLPQNLEETVLVVGLGNWNVTPDALGPQVIKELLV
;
A
#
# COMPACT_ATOMS: atom_id res chain seq x y z
N MET A 1 -42.59 -19.25 27.02
CA MET A 1 -41.35 -19.98 26.65
C MET A 1 -41.76 -20.85 25.47
N SER A 2 -41.29 -20.65 24.24
CA SER A 2 -39.92 -20.37 23.84
C SER A 2 -39.87 -19.48 22.59
N GLN A 3 -38.83 -18.64 22.53
CA GLN A 3 -38.63 -17.58 21.56
C GLN A 3 -38.30 -18.14 20.17
N GLU A 4 -38.95 -17.63 19.14
CA GLU A 4 -38.65 -17.86 17.73
C GLU A 4 -37.54 -16.86 17.33
N GLN A 5 -36.28 -17.31 17.38
CA GLN A 5 -35.14 -16.51 16.96
C GLN A 5 -34.97 -16.59 15.44
N THR A 6 -35.42 -15.55 14.77
CA THR A 6 -35.16 -15.24 13.37
C THR A 6 -33.66 -15.16 13.11
N TYR A 7 -33.09 -16.16 12.43
CA TYR A 7 -31.75 -16.07 11.86
C TYR A 7 -31.79 -15.06 10.71
N ARG A 8 -31.22 -13.87 10.93
CA ARG A 8 -30.91 -12.92 9.85
C ARG A 8 -29.76 -13.53 9.06
N ASP A 9 -30.08 -14.01 7.86
CA ASP A 9 -29.11 -14.58 6.93
C ASP A 9 -28.24 -13.44 6.35
N GLY A 10 -27.22 -13.07 7.11
CA GLY A 10 -26.13 -12.24 6.62
C GLY A 10 -25.16 -13.13 5.84
N PHE A 11 -25.37 -13.27 4.53
CA PHE A 11 -24.38 -13.90 3.66
C PHE A 11 -23.11 -13.03 3.63
N VAL A 12 -22.15 -13.34 4.50
CA VAL A 12 -20.78 -12.81 4.40
C VAL A 12 -20.04 -13.75 3.43
N PRO A 13 -19.54 -13.26 2.28
CA PRO A 13 -18.77 -14.11 1.38
C PRO A 13 -17.57 -14.70 2.12
N ARG A 14 -17.47 -16.03 2.16
CA ARG A 14 -16.32 -16.75 2.71
C ARG A 14 -15.10 -16.49 1.80
N TYR A 15 -14.07 -15.87 2.37
CA TYR A 15 -12.77 -15.55 1.75
C TYR A 15 -12.76 -14.40 0.75
N ASN A 16 -12.98 -13.19 1.25
CA ASN A 16 -12.33 -12.00 0.68
C ASN A 16 -10.98 -11.85 1.40
N ILE A 17 -9.85 -12.02 0.69
CA ILE A 17 -8.56 -11.65 1.28
C ILE A 17 -8.59 -10.14 1.49
N ARG A 18 -8.73 -9.72 2.75
CA ARG A 18 -8.67 -8.31 3.11
C ARG A 18 -7.20 -7.94 3.29
N THR A 19 -6.55 -7.70 2.16
CA THR A 19 -5.22 -7.09 2.10
C THR A 19 -5.34 -5.63 1.70
N ASP A 20 -4.53 -4.78 2.31
CA ASP A 20 -4.41 -3.38 1.93
C ASP A 20 -3.42 -3.18 0.77
N LEU A 21 -2.55 -4.16 0.51
CA LEU A 21 -1.56 -4.11 -0.57
C LEU A 21 -2.17 -4.48 -1.93
N ALA A 22 -1.91 -3.66 -2.95
CA ALA A 22 -2.30 -3.94 -4.33
C ALA A 22 -1.50 -5.12 -4.91
N LEU A 23 -0.25 -5.31 -4.47
CA LEU A 23 0.63 -6.41 -4.88
C LEU A 23 0.02 -7.76 -4.50
N GLU A 24 -0.29 -7.96 -3.23
CA GLU A 24 -0.90 -9.21 -2.74
C GLU A 24 -2.23 -9.51 -3.42
N ALA A 25 -3.06 -8.49 -3.67
CA ALA A 25 -4.32 -8.65 -4.39
C ALA A 25 -4.08 -9.15 -5.83
N GLN A 26 -3.08 -8.60 -6.51
CA GLN A 26 -2.71 -9.02 -7.86
C GLN A 26 -2.17 -10.45 -7.89
N GLU A 27 -1.27 -10.80 -6.98
CA GLU A 27 -0.69 -12.15 -6.86
C GLU A 27 -1.76 -13.19 -6.58
N PHE A 28 -2.70 -12.88 -5.69
CA PHE A 28 -3.82 -13.76 -5.38
C PHE A 28 -4.68 -14.05 -6.61
N ILE A 29 -5.05 -13.03 -7.40
CA ILE A 29 -5.86 -13.23 -8.60
C ILE A 29 -5.08 -14.02 -9.66
N LYS A 30 -3.80 -13.67 -9.89
CA LYS A 30 -2.93 -14.41 -10.81
C LYS A 30 -2.84 -15.90 -10.45
N SER A 31 -2.80 -16.22 -9.15
CA SER A 31 -2.77 -17.62 -8.67
C SER A 31 -4.05 -18.41 -9.00
N LYS A 32 -5.18 -17.72 -9.21
CA LYS A 32 -6.48 -18.34 -9.51
C LYS A 32 -6.81 -18.42 -10.99
N THR A 33 -6.45 -17.41 -11.79
CA THR A 33 -6.94 -17.29 -13.17
C THR A 33 -5.88 -17.45 -14.25
N ALA A 34 -4.58 -17.60 -13.91
CA ALA A 34 -3.43 -17.70 -14.84
C ALA A 34 -3.29 -16.57 -15.89
N ALA A 35 -4.31 -15.71 -16.03
CA ALA A 35 -4.40 -14.61 -16.95
C ALA A 35 -4.08 -13.29 -16.25
N ALA A 36 -3.41 -12.39 -16.97
CA ALA A 36 -3.22 -11.03 -16.53
C ALA A 36 -4.57 -10.28 -16.52
N ILE A 37 -4.76 -9.38 -15.56
CA ILE A 37 -5.94 -8.52 -15.47
C ILE A 37 -5.76 -7.38 -16.48
N PRO A 38 -6.61 -7.26 -17.52
CA PRO A 38 -6.53 -6.14 -18.46
C PRO A 38 -6.70 -4.80 -17.74
N GLY A 39 -5.80 -3.85 -18.02
CA GLY A 39 -5.80 -2.53 -17.38
C GLY A 39 -5.04 -2.47 -16.04
N VAL A 40 -4.38 -3.55 -15.62
CA VAL A 40 -3.38 -3.55 -14.54
C VAL A 40 -1.99 -3.69 -15.14
N ILE A 41 -1.16 -2.66 -15.00
CA ILE A 41 0.25 -2.68 -15.38
C ILE A 41 1.06 -2.92 -14.11
N SER A 42 2.03 -3.84 -14.16
CA SER A 42 2.94 -4.10 -13.05
C SER A 42 4.39 -4.12 -13.52
N ASP A 43 5.25 -3.47 -12.76
CA ASP A 43 6.70 -3.44 -12.93
C ASP A 43 7.37 -3.78 -11.59
N THR A 44 8.38 -4.65 -11.60
CA THR A 44 9.11 -5.02 -10.40
C THR A 44 10.61 -4.93 -10.68
N VAL A 45 11.29 -4.14 -9.85
CA VAL A 45 12.75 -3.93 -9.91
C VAL A 45 13.36 -4.35 -8.58
N GLN A 46 14.53 -4.98 -8.65
CA GLN A 46 15.35 -5.26 -7.46
C GLN A 46 16.62 -4.43 -7.54
N GLU A 47 16.87 -3.64 -6.49
CA GLU A 47 18.06 -2.82 -6.36
C GLU A 47 18.56 -2.86 -4.91
N ASP A 48 19.85 -3.14 -4.73
CA ASP A 48 20.56 -3.03 -3.44
C ASP A 48 19.88 -3.70 -2.22
N GLY A 49 19.16 -4.81 -2.44
CA GLY A 49 18.47 -5.56 -1.39
C GLY A 49 17.04 -5.06 -1.08
N ILE A 50 16.51 -4.18 -1.92
CA ILE A 50 15.14 -3.66 -1.88
C ILE A 50 14.42 -4.13 -3.15
N THR A 51 13.23 -4.71 -2.98
CA THR A 51 12.32 -4.99 -4.09
C THR A 51 11.30 -3.87 -4.19
N ILE A 52 11.19 -3.28 -5.37
CA ILE A 52 10.26 -2.19 -5.70
C ILE A 52 9.22 -2.76 -6.65
N SER A 53 7.97 -2.82 -6.22
CA SER A 53 6.86 -3.26 -7.06
C SER A 53 5.91 -2.10 -7.31
N ARG A 54 5.75 -1.72 -8.58
CA ARG A 54 4.86 -0.65 -9.06
C ARG A 54 3.67 -1.26 -9.75
N ILE A 55 2.46 -0.89 -9.33
CA ILE A 55 1.21 -1.33 -9.94
C ILE A 55 0.39 -0.11 -10.32
N THR A 56 0.01 -0.01 -11.59
CA THR A 56 -0.90 1.00 -12.10
C THR A 56 -2.23 0.35 -12.47
N VAL A 57 -3.29 0.78 -11.81
CA VAL A 57 -4.69 0.41 -12.11
C VAL A 57 -5.27 1.50 -12.99
N GLN A 58 -5.46 1.20 -14.27
CA GLN A 58 -5.77 2.23 -15.27
C GLN A 58 -7.26 2.62 -15.34
N ASN A 59 -8.17 1.72 -14.99
CA ASN A 59 -9.61 1.92 -15.19
C ASN A 59 -10.47 1.18 -14.16
N GLU A 60 -11.75 1.53 -14.12
CA GLU A 60 -12.72 0.97 -13.16
C GLU A 60 -12.96 -0.54 -13.34
N ALA A 61 -12.85 -1.06 -14.56
CA ALA A 61 -13.01 -2.50 -14.80
C ALA A 61 -11.86 -3.30 -14.16
N ALA A 62 -10.62 -2.80 -14.31
CA ALA A 62 -9.45 -3.32 -13.61
C ALA A 62 -9.60 -3.15 -12.10
N ALA A 63 -10.13 -2.02 -11.64
CA ALA A 63 -10.33 -1.74 -10.23
C ALA A 63 -11.31 -2.71 -9.56
N GLN A 64 -12.42 -3.03 -10.22
CA GLN A 64 -13.40 -4.01 -9.75
C GLN A 64 -12.83 -5.42 -9.71
N GLN A 65 -12.05 -5.81 -10.73
CA GLN A 65 -11.41 -7.13 -10.77
C GLN A 65 -10.33 -7.25 -9.69
N LEU A 66 -9.49 -6.23 -9.51
CA LEU A 66 -8.41 -6.22 -8.52
C LEU A 66 -8.89 -5.96 -7.09
N GLY A 67 -10.05 -5.30 -6.92
CA GLY A 67 -10.54 -4.84 -5.62
C GLY A 67 -9.77 -3.62 -5.09
N LYS A 68 -9.16 -2.83 -5.97
CA LYS A 68 -8.36 -1.63 -5.64
C LYS A 68 -8.77 -0.50 -6.57
N LYS A 69 -8.88 0.73 -6.06
CA LYS A 69 -9.30 1.88 -6.88
C LYS A 69 -8.30 2.15 -8.02
N PRO A 70 -8.70 2.84 -9.10
CA PRO A 70 -7.75 3.34 -10.08
C PRO A 70 -6.67 4.21 -9.43
N GLY A 71 -5.42 4.06 -9.85
CA GLY A 71 -4.29 4.76 -9.26
C GLY A 71 -2.97 4.00 -9.36
N ASN A 72 -1.92 4.63 -8.82
CA ASN A 72 -0.58 4.08 -8.74
C ASN A 72 -0.31 3.58 -7.32
N TYR A 73 0.22 2.37 -7.23
CA TYR A 73 0.56 1.70 -5.99
C TYR A 73 2.02 1.30 -6.04
N ILE A 74 2.77 1.61 -5.00
CA ILE A 74 4.18 1.23 -4.88
C ILE A 74 4.34 0.44 -3.58
N THR A 75 4.97 -0.72 -3.69
CA THR A 75 5.33 -1.56 -2.54
C THR A 75 6.84 -1.66 -2.50
N LEU A 76 7.43 -1.31 -1.35
CA LEU A 76 8.86 -1.43 -1.08
C LEU A 76 9.06 -2.55 -0.08
N GLU A 77 9.81 -3.57 -0.47
CA GLU A 77 10.12 -4.72 0.40
C GLU A 77 11.62 -4.76 0.67
N ALA A 78 11.99 -4.64 1.94
CA ALA A 78 13.38 -4.72 2.39
C ALA A 78 13.47 -5.71 3.56
N PRO A 79 13.55 -7.03 3.31
CA PRO A 79 13.51 -8.04 4.38
C PRO A 79 14.58 -7.87 5.47
N LYS A 80 15.73 -7.31 5.09
CA LYS A 80 16.88 -7.06 5.97
C LYS A 80 16.71 -5.83 6.88
N MET A 81 15.67 -5.00 6.72
CA MET A 81 15.36 -3.88 7.63
C MET A 81 15.12 -4.32 9.08
N ARG A 82 14.81 -5.60 9.31
CA ARG A 82 14.66 -6.16 10.67
C ARG A 82 16.00 -6.22 11.42
N THR A 83 17.10 -6.10 10.72
CA THR A 83 18.45 -6.03 11.28
C THR A 83 18.89 -4.58 11.43
N ARG A 84 19.84 -4.30 12.33
CA ARG A 84 20.39 -2.95 12.54
C ARG A 84 21.37 -2.56 11.43
N ASP A 85 20.98 -2.72 10.17
CA ASP A 85 21.75 -2.34 8.99
C ASP A 85 21.42 -0.90 8.63
N THR A 86 22.22 0.04 9.14
CA THR A 86 22.05 1.48 8.89
C THR A 86 22.19 1.84 7.42
N ASP A 87 23.10 1.19 6.69
CA ASP A 87 23.33 1.47 5.27
C ASP A 87 22.11 1.08 4.42
N LEU A 88 21.41 0.01 4.80
CA LEU A 88 20.12 -0.35 4.18
C LEU A 88 19.02 0.67 4.50
N HIS A 89 18.98 1.21 5.72
CA HIS A 89 17.98 2.22 6.09
C HIS A 89 18.14 3.51 5.27
N ASP A 90 19.38 3.97 5.08
CA ASP A 90 19.67 5.17 4.29
C ASP A 90 19.26 4.96 2.83
N ARG A 91 19.66 3.84 2.22
CA ARG A 91 19.26 3.48 0.86
C ARG A 91 17.74 3.37 0.71
N LEU A 92 17.05 2.71 1.65
CA LEU A 92 15.59 2.62 1.61
C LEU A 92 14.94 4.00 1.69
N SER A 93 15.51 4.91 2.46
CA SER A 93 15.02 6.30 2.55
C SER A 93 15.18 7.05 1.23
N GLU A 94 16.30 6.86 0.53
CA GLU A 94 16.51 7.40 -0.82
C GLU A 94 15.51 6.83 -1.84
N VAL A 95 15.30 5.51 -1.81
CA VAL A 95 14.32 4.84 -2.68
C VAL A 95 12.91 5.36 -2.40
N LEU A 96 12.53 5.44 -1.11
CA LEU A 96 11.22 5.96 -0.71
C LEU A 96 11.02 7.39 -1.21
N ALA A 97 12.00 8.27 -1.04
CA ALA A 97 11.92 9.66 -1.51
C ALA A 97 11.73 9.73 -3.03
N ARG A 98 12.50 8.95 -3.79
CA ARG A 98 12.40 8.89 -5.25
C ARG A 98 11.03 8.39 -5.71
N GLU A 99 10.56 7.29 -5.15
CA GLU A 99 9.26 6.71 -5.51
C GLU A 99 8.09 7.60 -5.05
N PHE A 100 8.22 8.29 -3.92
CA PHE A 100 7.23 9.25 -3.44
C PHE A 100 7.08 10.44 -4.40
N LEU A 101 8.19 10.99 -4.91
CA LEU A 101 8.15 12.06 -5.91
C LEU A 101 7.53 11.59 -7.24
N ASN A 102 7.69 10.31 -7.60
CA ASN A 102 7.00 9.73 -8.75
C ASN A 102 5.47 9.63 -8.54
N LEU A 103 5.03 9.38 -7.30
CA LEU A 103 3.60 9.32 -6.94
C LEU A 103 2.96 10.71 -6.85
N ALA A 104 3.68 11.66 -6.29
CA ALA A 104 3.25 13.03 -6.08
C ALA A 104 4.32 13.97 -6.66
N PRO A 105 4.28 14.25 -7.98
CA PRO A 105 5.23 15.15 -8.60
C PRO A 105 4.98 16.57 -8.09
N LEU A 106 5.81 17.00 -7.14
CA LEU A 106 5.79 18.35 -6.59
C LEU A 106 6.69 19.27 -7.45
N PRO A 107 6.24 20.48 -7.79
CA PRO A 107 7.08 21.46 -8.47
C PRO A 107 8.25 21.87 -7.57
N GLN A 108 9.43 22.10 -8.17
CA GLN A 108 10.62 22.51 -7.42
C GLN A 108 10.46 23.87 -6.70
N ASN A 109 9.56 24.72 -7.21
CA ASN A 109 9.21 26.02 -6.69
C ASN A 109 7.79 26.03 -6.10
N LEU A 110 7.44 25.01 -5.32
CA LEU A 110 6.14 24.94 -4.65
C LEU A 110 5.99 26.12 -3.66
N GLU A 111 5.21 27.12 -4.05
CA GLU A 111 4.83 28.26 -3.18
C GLU A 111 3.49 28.02 -2.47
N GLU A 112 2.86 26.86 -2.69
CA GLU A 112 1.58 26.49 -2.09
C GLU A 112 1.76 25.89 -0.70
N THR A 113 0.73 26.06 0.14
CA THR A 113 0.69 25.45 1.47
C THR A 113 0.50 23.94 1.38
N VAL A 114 1.42 23.17 1.98
CA VAL A 114 1.30 21.71 2.12
C VAL A 114 0.78 21.36 3.51
N LEU A 115 -0.26 20.53 3.58
CA LEU A 115 -0.75 19.93 4.81
C LEU A 115 -0.28 18.47 4.90
N VAL A 116 0.54 18.16 5.91
CA VAL A 116 0.96 16.78 6.20
C VAL A 116 0.18 16.26 7.40
N VAL A 117 -0.51 15.13 7.24
CA VAL A 117 -1.33 14.51 8.29
C VAL A 117 -0.81 13.12 8.62
N GLY A 118 -0.37 12.91 9.86
CA GLY A 118 0.05 11.60 10.36
C GLY A 118 -1.12 10.82 10.93
N LEU A 119 -1.70 9.94 10.12
CA LEU A 119 -2.80 9.07 10.56
C LEU A 119 -2.28 7.97 11.49
N GLY A 120 -3.05 7.68 12.54
CA GLY A 120 -2.76 6.59 13.47
C GLY A 120 -3.03 6.96 14.93
N ASN A 121 -3.00 5.96 15.79
CA ASN A 121 -3.20 6.09 17.23
C ASN A 121 -1.87 6.02 17.98
N TRP A 122 -1.45 7.16 18.54
CA TRP A 122 -0.25 7.29 19.38
C TRP A 122 -0.18 6.34 20.58
N ASN A 123 -1.33 5.86 21.08
CA ASN A 123 -1.42 4.99 22.24
C ASN A 123 -1.39 3.49 21.88
N VAL A 124 -1.23 3.17 20.60
CA VAL A 124 -1.21 1.81 20.06
C VAL A 124 0.06 1.64 19.22
N THR A 125 1.06 0.92 19.73
CA THR A 125 2.38 0.76 19.10
C THR A 125 2.38 0.41 17.61
N PRO A 126 1.57 -0.56 17.11
CA PRO A 126 1.57 -0.87 15.69
C PRO A 126 0.92 0.22 14.81
N ASP A 127 0.16 1.16 15.39
CA ASP A 127 -0.57 2.23 14.69
C ASP A 127 0.01 3.63 14.96
N ALA A 128 1.10 3.72 15.74
CA ALA A 128 1.73 4.99 16.11
C ALA A 128 2.67 5.55 15.02
N LEU A 129 2.81 4.86 13.87
CA LEU A 129 3.77 5.22 12.83
C LEU A 129 3.54 6.62 12.27
N GLY A 130 2.30 6.96 11.88
CA GLY A 130 1.99 8.29 11.34
C GLY A 130 2.31 9.42 12.32
N PRO A 131 1.81 9.39 13.58
CA PRO A 131 2.17 10.37 14.60
C PRO A 131 3.69 10.49 14.84
N GLN A 132 4.44 9.38 14.80
CA GLN A 132 5.89 9.40 14.96
C GLN A 132 6.59 10.07 13.76
N VAL A 133 6.14 9.83 12.54
CA VAL A 133 6.68 10.47 11.33
C VAL A 133 6.50 11.99 11.39
N ILE A 134 5.31 12.47 11.79
CA ILE A 134 5.04 13.91 11.89
C ILE A 134 5.94 14.60 12.93
N LYS A 135 6.27 13.92 14.02
CA LYS A 135 7.12 14.47 15.07
C LYS A 135 8.53 14.82 14.58
N GLU A 136 9.05 14.04 13.63
CA GLU A 136 10.40 14.20 13.08
C GLU A 136 10.39 14.99 11.74
N LEU A 137 9.23 15.48 11.30
CA LEU A 137 9.09 16.24 10.06
C LEU A 137 9.72 17.64 10.22
N LEU A 138 10.55 18.04 9.25
CA LEU A 138 11.05 19.41 9.17
C LEU A 138 9.95 20.34 8.63
N VAL A 139 9.63 21.39 9.38
CA VAL A 139 8.63 22.43 9.04
C VAL A 139 9.21 23.82 9.12
#